data_AF-A0A2E6BM02-F1
#
_entry.id   AF-A0A2E6BM02-F1
#
_cell.length_a   1.000
_cell.length_b   1.000
_cell.length_c   1.000
_cell.angle_alpha   90.00
_cell.angle_beta   90.00
_cell.angle_gamma   90.00
#
_symmetry.space_group_name_H-M   'P 1'
#
loop_
_entity.id
_entity.type
_entity.pdbx_description
1 polymer ?
#
loop_
_entity_poly.entity_id
_entity_poly.type
_entity_poly.pdbx_seq_one_letter_code
_entity_poly.pdbx_strand_id
1 'polypeptide(L)' 'MALNKNNPNARGEKQQDKTHNGKPIKPVLYIGTWIGEGKYIAAQSEDGKIIKDNRGKPIPYSAF' A
#
# COMPACT_ATOMS: atom_id res chain seq x y z
N MET A 1 -30.89 11.38 -5.43
CA MET A 1 -29.71 11.13 -4.57
C MET A 1 -28.51 10.98 -5.48
N ALA A 2 -27.67 12.00 -5.59
CA ALA A 2 -26.52 11.98 -6.49
C ALA A 2 -25.46 11.01 -5.96
N LEU A 3 -25.27 9.89 -6.66
CA LEU A 3 -24.12 9.00 -6.46
C LEU A 3 -22.88 9.74 -6.97
N ASN A 4 -22.28 10.56 -6.12
CA ASN A 4 -20.99 11.18 -6.39
C ASN A 4 -19.97 10.06 -6.60
N LYS A 5 -19.44 9.94 -7.83
CA LYS A 5 -18.42 8.95 -8.23
C LYS A 5 -17.12 9.06 -7.41
N ASN A 6 -16.99 10.12 -6.61
CA ASN A 6 -15.87 10.36 -5.70
C ASN A 6 -16.15 9.98 -4.24
N ASN A 7 -17.23 9.26 -3.92
CA ASN A 7 -17.46 8.78 -2.55
C ASN A 7 -16.44 7.69 -2.19
N PRO A 8 -15.46 7.94 -1.29
CA PRO A 8 -14.48 6.94 -0.88
C PRO A 8 -15.14 5.79 -0.11
N ASN A 9 -16.25 6.06 0.59
CA ASN A 9 -17.04 5.06 1.34
C ASN A 9 -17.76 4.03 0.46
N ALA A 10 -17.89 4.27 -0.85
CA ALA A 10 -18.45 3.30 -1.80
C ALA A 10 -17.40 2.34 -2.37
N ARG A 11 -16.12 2.57 -2.09
CA ARG A 11 -15.03 1.68 -2.49
C ARG A 11 -14.95 0.58 -1.44
N GLY A 12 -15.37 -0.62 -1.82
CA GLY A 12 -15.53 -1.75 -0.90
C GLY A 12 -14.29 -2.07 -0.06
N GLU A 13 -14.48 -2.96 0.92
CA GLU A 13 -13.56 -3.34 2.00
C GLU A 13 -12.08 -3.57 1.62
N LYS A 14 -11.79 -3.80 0.34
CA LYS A 14 -10.43 -3.87 -0.22
C LYS A 14 -9.64 -2.56 -0.17
N GLN A 15 -10.31 -1.42 -0.01
CA GLN A 15 -9.68 -0.11 0.20
C GLN A 15 -9.88 0.39 1.64
N GLN A 16 -10.02 -0.51 2.62
CA GLN A 16 -9.81 -0.12 4.01
C GLN A 16 -8.35 0.30 4.17
N ASP A 17 -8.12 1.40 4.89
CA ASP A 17 -6.80 1.84 5.32
C ASP A 17 -6.15 0.71 6.12
N LYS A 18 -5.30 -0.05 5.45
CA LYS A 18 -4.57 -1.12 6.11
C LYS A 18 -3.66 -0.47 7.13
N THR A 19 -3.63 -1.03 8.33
CA THR A 19 -2.78 -0.56 9.42
C THR A 19 -1.71 -1.60 9.66
N HIS A 20 -0.45 -1.21 9.56
CA HIS A 20 0.67 -2.06 9.93
C HIS A 20 1.30 -1.49 11.21
N ASN A 21 1.35 -2.31 12.26
CA ASN A 21 1.91 -1.92 13.56
C ASN A 21 1.25 -0.66 14.17
N GLY A 22 -0.08 -0.54 14.03
CA GLY A 22 -0.86 0.61 14.49
C GLY A 22 -0.68 1.89 13.67
N LYS A 23 0.11 1.86 12.59
CA LYS A 23 0.31 2.99 11.69
C LYS A 23 -0.43 2.75 10.37
N PRO A 24 -1.15 3.75 9.84
CA PRO A 24 -1.79 3.61 8.53
C PRO A 24 -0.72 3.43 7.46
N ILE A 25 -0.98 2.49 6.55
CA ILE A 25 -0.10 2.22 5.40
C ILE A 25 -0.79 2.62 4.11
N LYS A 26 -0.02 3.22 3.21
CA LYS A 26 -0.48 3.65 1.88
C LYS A 26 0.06 2.69 0.82
N PRO A 27 -0.75 2.31 -0.18
CA PRO A 27 -0.23 1.59 -1.33
C PRO A 27 0.65 2.52 -2.17
N VAL A 28 1.91 2.15 -2.39
CA VAL A 28 2.85 2.88 -3.25
C VAL A 28 3.38 1.97 -4.35
N LEU A 29 3.62 2.54 -5.52
CA LEU A 29 4.26 1.80 -6.60
C LEU A 29 5.75 1.61 -6.30
N TYR A 30 6.17 0.35 -6.15
CA TYR A 30 7.57 -0.02 -6.05
C TYR A 30 8.09 -0.49 -7.43
N ILE A 31 9.26 0.02 -7.80
CA ILE A 31 9.94 -0.29 -9.06
C ILE A 31 11.35 -0.80 -8.72
N GLY A 32 11.47 -2.11 -8.57
CA GLY A 32 12.73 -2.82 -8.29
C GLY A 32 13.30 -3.53 -9.52
N THR A 33 12.88 -3.15 -10.73
CA THR A 33 13.34 -3.77 -11.99
C THR A 33 14.87 -3.79 -12.11
N TRP A 34 15.55 -2.76 -11.61
CA TRP A 34 17.01 -2.64 -11.63
C TRP A 34 17.74 -3.64 -10.72
N ILE A 35 17.06 -4.18 -9.70
CA ILE A 35 17.61 -5.14 -8.74
C ILE A 35 16.97 -6.54 -8.88
N GLY A 36 16.19 -6.78 -9.95
CA GLY A 36 15.52 -8.06 -10.20
C GLY A 36 14.27 -8.34 -9.36
N GLU A 37 13.76 -7.36 -8.60
CA GLU A 37 12.54 -7.53 -7.78
C GLU A 37 11.23 -7.24 -8.55
N GLY A 38 11.33 -6.70 -9.76
CA GLY A 38 10.18 -6.38 -10.59
C GLY A 38 9.39 -5.15 -10.11
N LYS A 39 8.14 -5.04 -10.56
CA LYS A 39 7.24 -3.91 -10.28
C LYS A 39 6.00 -4.42 -9.54
N TYR A 40 5.73 -3.88 -8.36
CA TYR A 40 4.56 -4.25 -7.55
C TYR A 40 4.10 -3.11 -6.65
N ILE A 41 2.93 -3.25 -6.04
CA ILE A 41 2.43 -2.30 -5.05
C ILE A 41 3.00 -2.69 -3.68
N ALA A 42 3.88 -1.85 -3.14
CA ALA A 42 4.44 -2.01 -1.81
C ALA A 42 3.63 -1.20 -0.78
N ALA A 43 3.73 -1.58 0.49
CA ALA A 43 3.20 -0.79 1.58
C ALA A 43 4.17 0.34 1.97
N GLN A 44 3.65 1.55 2.08
CA GLN A 44 4.36 2.73 2.57
C GLN A 44 3.82 3.12 3.93
N SER A 45 4.70 3.37 4.89
CA SER A 45 4.33 3.97 6.18
C SER A 45 3.95 5.45 6.01
N GLU A 46 3.22 6.01 6.97
CA GLU A 46 2.86 7.44 6.99
C GLU A 46 4.07 8.40 6.85
N ASP A 47 5.24 7.98 7.34
CA ASP A 47 6.54 8.69 7.22
C ASP A 47 7.09 8.77 5.78
N GLY A 48 6.37 8.24 4.79
CA GLY A 48 6.81 8.19 3.38
C GLY A 48 7.82 7.07 3.08
N LYS A 49 8.28 6.35 4.11
CA LYS A 49 9.18 5.20 3.95
C LYS A 49 8.43 3.94 3.55
N ILE A 50 8.99 3.19 2.61
CA ILE A 50 8.48 1.88 2.22
C ILE A 50 8.74 0.89 3.35
N ILE A 51 7.72 0.13 3.75
CA ILE A 51 7.86 -0.93 4.74
C ILE A 51 8.62 -2.07 4.10
N LYS A 52 9.75 -2.40 4.72
CA LYS A 52 10.61 -3.50 4.32
C LYS A 52 10.56 -4.59 5.37
N ASP A 53 10.62 -5.83 4.92
CA ASP A 53 10.85 -7.01 5.74
C ASP A 53 12.26 -6.96 6.35
N ASN A 54 12.54 -7.81 7.34
CA ASN A 54 13.87 -7.93 7.98
C ASN A 54 14.99 -8.22 6.96
N ARG A 55 14.64 -8.77 5.78
CA ARG A 55 15.56 -9.02 4.66
C ARG A 55 15.80 -7.82 3.75
N GLY A 56 15.26 -6.65 4.10
CA GLY A 56 15.37 -5.41 3.32
C GLY A 56 14.45 -5.34 2.10
N LYS A 57 13.58 -6.34 1.91
CA LYS A 57 12.64 -6.42 0.78
C LYS A 57 11.34 -5.65 1.08
N PRO A 58 10.84 -4.81 0.16
CA PRO A 58 9.56 -4.16 0.34
C PRO A 58 8.42 -5.17 0.52
N ILE A 59 7.55 -4.95 1.50
CA ILE A 59 6.39 -5.82 1.70
C ILE A 59 5.28 -5.39 0.74
N PRO A 60 4.71 -6.31 -0.06
CA PRO A 60 3.61 -5.97 -0.95
C PRO A 60 2.38 -5.55 -0.15
N TYR A 61 1.69 -4.49 -0.60
CA TYR A 61 0.49 -3.96 0.07
C TYR A 61 -0.65 -4.99 0.16
N SER A 62 -0.67 -5.97 -0.74
CA SER A 62 -1.62 -7.08 -0.72
C SER A 62 -1.38 -8.08 0.40
N ALA A 63 -0.21 -8.09 1.05
CA ALA A 63 0.12 -9.01 2.14
C ALA A 63 -0.31 -8.49 3.53
N PHE A 64 -0.74 -7.24 3.62
CA PHE A 64 -1.46 -6.69 4.77
C PHE A 64 -2.97 -6.92 4.62
#